data_AF-A0A2M6UUR7-F1
#
_entry.id   AF-A0A2M6UUR7-F1
#
_cell.length_a   1.000
_cell.length_b   1.000
_cell.length_c   1.000
_cell.angle_alpha   90.00
_cell.angle_beta   90.00
_cell.angle_gamma   90.00
#
_symmetry.space_group_name_H-M   'P 1'
#
loop_
_entity.id
_entity.type
_entity.pdbx_description
1 polymer ?
#
loop_
_entity_poly.entity_id
_entity_poly.type
_entity_poly.pdbx_seq_one_letter_code
_entity_poly.pdbx_strand_id
1 'polypeptide(L)'
;MGIDDIAKRLIDYGFHVPTMSFPVPGTLMIEPTESEPKAEIDRLCDALLSIAEEAKKVGNGVWPKDNNPLVNAPHTVADTLDDAWGRPYSRQEAAFPNSSLDPANI
;
A
#
# COMPACT_ATOMS: atom_id res chain seq x y z
N MET A 1 6.53 8.77 7.87
CA MET A 1 5.97 7.42 8.03
C MET A 1 5.12 7.36 9.28
N GLY A 2 3.81 7.45 9.09
CA GLY A 2 2.77 7.32 10.11
C GLY A 2 1.63 6.41 9.63
N ILE A 3 0.55 6.34 10.40
CA ILE A 3 -0.60 5.46 10.10
C ILE A 3 -1.29 5.85 8.79
N ASP A 4 -1.32 7.15 8.47
CA ASP A 4 -1.92 7.66 7.23
C ASP A 4 -1.18 7.19 5.98
N ASP A 5 0.13 6.93 6.07
CA ASP A 5 0.93 6.43 4.95
C ASP A 5 0.58 4.97 4.64
N ILE A 6 0.42 4.13 5.67
CA ILE A 6 -0.01 2.73 5.54
C ILE A 6 -1.42 2.68 4.95
N ALA A 7 -2.31 3.55 5.45
CA ALA A 7 -3.67 3.66 4.98
C ALA A 7 -3.75 4.07 3.51
N LYS A 8 -3.11 5.17 3.13
CA LYS A 8 -3.09 5.60 1.73
C LYS A 8 -2.44 4.55 0.83
N ARG A 9 -1.42 3.83 1.32
CA ARG A 9 -0.79 2.76 0.55
C ARG A 9 -1.73 1.59 0.27
N LEU A 10 -2.63 1.23 1.19
CA LEU A 10 -3.63 0.18 0.96
C LEU A 10 -4.52 0.47 -0.26
N ILE A 11 -4.75 1.75 -0.60
CA ILE A 11 -5.50 2.15 -1.80
C ILE A 11 -4.80 1.67 -3.07
N ASP A 12 -3.47 1.75 -3.12
CA ASP A 12 -2.67 1.27 -4.25
C ASP A 12 -2.71 -0.27 -4.36
N TYR A 13 -3.04 -0.97 -3.27
CA TYR A 13 -3.30 -2.42 -3.24
C TYR A 13 -4.78 -2.75 -3.51
N GLY A 14 -5.62 -1.77 -3.87
CA GLY A 14 -7.03 -1.97 -4.19
C GLY A 14 -7.96 -2.09 -2.98
N PHE A 15 -7.50 -1.75 -1.77
CA PHE A 15 -8.32 -1.81 -0.56
C PHE A 15 -8.77 -0.43 -0.09
N HIS A 16 -10.03 -0.35 0.35
CA HIS A 16 -10.44 0.76 1.20
C HIS A 16 -9.77 0.63 2.57
N VAL A 17 -9.42 1.78 3.17
CA VAL A 17 -8.74 1.84 4.46
C VAL A 17 -9.67 1.37 5.60
N PRO A 18 -9.20 0.51 6.51
CA PRO A 18 -9.94 0.12 7.71
C PRO A 18 -10.20 1.29 8.69
N THR A 19 -10.82 1.01 9.83
CA THR A 19 -11.01 2.07 10.84
C THR A 19 -9.65 2.57 11.34
N MET A 20 -9.43 3.89 11.25
CA MET A 20 -8.16 4.52 11.57
C MET A 20 -8.19 5.23 12.92
N SER A 21 -7.10 5.08 13.69
CA SER A 21 -6.84 5.82 14.93
C SER A 21 -7.94 5.72 16.00
N PHE A 22 -8.74 4.66 15.94
CA PHE A 22 -9.75 4.31 16.92
C PHE A 22 -9.77 2.79 17.09
N PRO A 23 -9.92 2.26 18.32
CA PRO A 23 -10.02 2.98 19.59
C PRO A 23 -8.70 3.57 20.11
N VAL A 24 -7.57 3.24 19.44
CA VAL A 24 -6.23 3.71 19.83
C VAL A 24 -5.65 4.61 18.74
N PRO A 25 -5.16 5.82 19.07
CA PRO A 25 -4.48 6.69 18.11
C PRO A 25 -3.27 6.00 17.47
N GLY A 26 -3.12 6.13 16.14
CA GLY A 26 -1.99 5.56 15.42
C GLY A 26 -2.12 4.06 15.10
N THR A 27 -3.28 3.44 15.31
CA THR A 27 -3.54 2.03 14.96
C THR A 27 -4.62 1.89 13.88
N LEU A 28 -4.65 0.73 13.21
CA LEU A 28 -5.77 0.29 12.37
C LEU A 28 -6.58 -0.77 13.11
N MET A 29 -7.91 -0.68 13.01
CA MET A 29 -8.85 -1.72 13.45
C MET A 29 -9.53 -2.34 12.22
N ILE A 30 -9.42 -3.66 12.07
CA ILE A 30 -9.86 -4.43 10.90
C ILE A 30 -10.97 -5.39 11.31
N GLU A 31 -12.08 -5.36 10.56
CA GLU A 31 -13.20 -6.28 10.68
C GLU A 31 -13.61 -6.76 9.27
N PRO A 32 -13.28 -8.01 8.89
CA PRO A 32 -13.57 -8.51 7.54
C PRO A 32 -15.03 -8.92 7.33
N THR A 33 -15.82 -9.11 8.39
CA THR A 33 -17.16 -9.74 8.36
C THR A 33 -17.15 -11.20 7.89
N GLU A 34 -18.27 -11.89 8.08
CA GLU A 34 -18.49 -13.27 7.65
C GLU A 34 -18.76 -13.42 6.15
N SER A 35 -19.04 -12.31 5.46
CA SER A 35 -19.41 -12.32 4.03
C SER A 35 -18.20 -12.43 3.11
N GLU A 36 -17.01 -12.11 3.60
CA GLU A 36 -15.80 -12.09 2.79
C GLU A 36 -15.18 -13.49 2.63
N PRO A 37 -14.88 -13.93 1.39
CA PRO A 37 -14.26 -15.23 1.17
C PRO A 37 -12.83 -15.24 1.70
N LYS A 38 -12.32 -16.42 2.06
CA LYS A 38 -10.93 -16.60 2.51
C LYS A 38 -9.92 -15.95 1.56
N ALA A 39 -10.16 -16.06 0.25
CA ALA A 39 -9.28 -15.49 -0.77
C ALA A 39 -9.20 -13.95 -0.71
N GLU A 40 -10.25 -13.25 -0.25
CA GLU A 40 -10.19 -11.79 -0.06
C GLU A 40 -9.45 -11.42 1.24
N ILE A 41 -9.67 -12.20 2.30
CA ILE A 41 -8.92 -12.05 3.56
C ILE A 41 -7.42 -12.29 3.33
N ASP A 42 -7.06 -13.30 2.54
CA ASP A 42 -5.68 -13.60 2.18
C ASP A 42 -5.07 -12.43 1.39
N ARG A 43 -5.78 -11.86 0.40
CA ARG A 43 -5.32 -10.70 -0.36
C ARG A 43 -5.04 -9.48 0.54
N LEU A 44 -5.89 -9.22 1.54
CA LEU A 44 -5.66 -8.15 2.51
C LEU A 44 -4.43 -8.43 3.39
N CYS A 45 -4.28 -9.68 3.87
CA CYS A 45 -3.12 -10.09 4.65
C CYS A 45 -1.82 -9.92 3.86
N ASP A 46 -1.80 -10.36 2.60
CA ASP A 46 -0.65 -10.24 1.71
C ASP A 46 -0.29 -8.78 1.44
N ALA A 47 -1.30 -7.92 1.23
CA ALA A 47 -1.08 -6.47 1.10
C ALA A 47 -0.43 -5.87 2.35
N LEU A 48 -0.93 -6.21 3.54
CA LEU A 48 -0.37 -5.73 4.82
C LEU A 48 1.06 -6.23 5.04
N LEU A 49 1.35 -7.50 4.71
CA LEU A 49 2.69 -8.07 4.78
C LEU A 49 3.65 -7.37 3.81
N SER A 50 3.21 -7.10 2.58
CA SER A 50 4.01 -6.38 1.58
C SER A 50 4.29 -4.94 2.03
N ILE A 51 3.29 -4.22 2.56
CA ILE A 51 3.47 -2.88 3.13
C ILE A 51 4.45 -2.90 4.32
N ALA A 52 4.43 -3.95 5.14
CA ALA A 52 5.40 -4.11 6.22
C ALA A 52 6.83 -4.29 5.69
N GLU A 53 7.02 -5.02 4.59
CA GLU A 53 8.33 -5.11 3.91
C GLU A 53 8.75 -3.78 3.26
N GLU A 54 7.82 -3.01 2.68
CA GLU A 54 8.09 -1.65 2.21
C GLU A 54 8.57 -0.75 3.35
N ALA A 55 7.93 -0.81 4.52
CA ALA A 55 8.34 -0.05 5.71
C ALA A 55 9.73 -0.47 6.20
N LYS A 56 10.07 -1.78 6.14
CA LYS A 56 11.41 -2.27 6.44
C LYS A 56 12.45 -1.74 5.45
N LYS A 57 12.16 -1.66 4.16
CA LYS A 57 13.05 -1.05 3.16
C LYS A 57 13.38 0.41 3.51
N VAL A 58 12.39 1.18 3.95
CA VAL A 58 12.60 2.56 4.45
C VAL A 58 13.44 2.56 5.74
N GLY A 59 13.12 1.68 6.69
CA GLY A 59 13.85 1.56 7.96
C GLY A 59 15.32 1.18 7.78
N ASN A 60 15.63 0.37 6.77
CA ASN A 60 16.97 -0.08 6.42
C ASN A 60 17.72 0.91 5.50
N GLY A 61 17.09 2.02 5.10
CA GLY A 61 17.69 3.04 4.24
C GLY A 61 17.79 2.66 2.76
N VAL A 62 17.09 1.61 2.31
CA VAL A 62 16.98 1.25 0.89
C VAL A 62 16.23 2.34 0.13
N TRP A 63 15.16 2.87 0.75
CA TRP A 63 14.45 4.03 0.24
C TRP A 63 14.60 5.24 1.17
N PRO A 64 14.69 6.47 0.62
CA PRO A 64 14.63 7.69 1.39
C PRO A 64 13.36 7.78 2.24
N LYS A 65 13.47 8.36 3.44
CA LYS A 65 12.34 8.51 4.37
C LYS A 65 11.22 9.40 3.85
N ASP A 66 11.58 10.34 3.00
CA ASP A 66 10.73 11.38 2.41
C ASP A 66 10.37 11.14 0.94
N ASN A 67 10.88 10.06 0.33
CA ASN A 67 10.56 9.70 -1.05
C ASN A 67 10.55 8.17 -1.22
N ASN A 68 9.38 7.57 -1.00
CA ASN A 68 9.14 6.13 -1.06
C ASN A 68 7.65 5.86 -1.34
N PRO A 69 7.25 4.62 -1.68
CA PRO A 69 5.86 4.34 -2.02
C PRO A 69 4.87 4.66 -0.89
N LEU A 70 5.26 4.52 0.38
CA LEU A 70 4.36 4.74 1.52
C LEU A 70 3.98 6.22 1.67
N VAL A 71 4.97 7.12 1.62
CA VAL A 71 4.74 8.57 1.83
C VAL A 71 4.16 9.29 0.61
N ASN A 72 4.33 8.70 -0.58
CA ASN A 72 3.81 9.26 -1.83
C ASN A 72 2.44 8.66 -2.21
N ALA A 73 1.93 7.68 -1.47
CA ALA A 73 0.61 7.12 -1.69
C ALA A 73 -0.51 8.14 -1.35
N PRO A 74 -1.68 8.05 -1.98
CA PRO A 74 -2.02 7.12 -3.06
C PRO A 74 -1.51 7.60 -4.43
N HIS A 75 -1.20 6.66 -5.30
CA HIS A 75 -0.71 6.92 -6.65
C HIS A 75 -1.88 7.00 -7.63
N THR A 76 -2.23 8.21 -8.06
CA THR A 76 -3.30 8.41 -9.05
C THR A 76 -2.87 7.95 -10.44
N VAL A 77 -3.83 7.70 -11.34
CA VAL A 77 -3.53 7.39 -12.75
C VAL A 77 -2.71 8.50 -13.42
N ALA A 78 -3.01 9.77 -13.12
CA ALA A 78 -2.23 10.89 -13.67
C ALA A 78 -0.78 10.89 -13.18
N ASP A 79 -0.55 10.53 -11.91
CA ASP A 79 0.78 10.41 -11.32
C ASP A 79 1.59 9.28 -11.99
N THR A 80 0.98 8.10 -12.16
CA THR A 80 1.67 6.93 -12.71
C THR A 80 1.89 7.00 -14.22
N LEU A 81 1.19 7.88 -14.94
CA LEU A 81 1.40 8.14 -16.36
C LEU A 81 2.37 9.29 -16.64
N ASP A 82 2.88 9.99 -15.63
CA ASP A 82 3.84 11.09 -15.82
C ASP A 82 5.17 10.57 -16.38
N ASP A 83 5.55 11.04 -17.57
CA ASP A 83 6.81 10.73 -18.24
C ASP A 83 8.05 11.04 -17.39
N ALA A 84 7.98 12.04 -16.51
CA ALA A 84 9.05 12.43 -15.60
C ALA A 84 9.01 11.62 -14.29
N TRP A 85 9.45 10.36 -14.34
CA TRP A 85 9.48 9.51 -13.14
C TRP A 85 10.80 9.59 -12.35
N GLY A 86 10.88 10.54 -11.43
CA GLY A 86 12.08 10.80 -10.59
C GLY A 86 12.10 10.10 -9.22
N ARG A 87 11.39 8.98 -9.06
CA ARG A 87 11.24 8.29 -7.76
C ARG A 87 12.16 7.06 -7.65
N PRO A 88 12.60 6.67 -6.44
CA PRO A 88 13.54 5.55 -6.22
C PRO A 88 12.89 4.15 -6.28
N TYR A 89 11.69 4.08 -6.85
CA TYR A 89 10.88 2.89 -7.06
C TYR A 89 10.14 3.06 -8.38
N SER A 90 9.69 1.99 -9.01
CA SER A 90 9.07 2.00 -10.33
C SER A 90 7.59 2.42 -10.30
N ARG A 91 7.06 2.82 -11.47
CA ARG A 91 5.61 3.03 -11.68
C ARG A 91 4.80 1.76 -11.43
N GLN A 92 5.37 0.59 -11.73
CA GLN A 92 4.73 -0.70 -11.48
C GLN A 92 4.64 -0.98 -9.98
N GLU A 93 5.71 -0.75 -9.21
CA GLU A 93 5.66 -0.82 -7.74
C GLU A 93 4.67 0.20 -7.15
N ALA A 94 4.47 1.34 -7.80
CA ALA A 94 3.47 2.32 -7.39
C ALA A 94 2.02 1.81 -7.62
N ALA A 95 1.71 1.40 -8.84
CA ALA A 95 0.34 1.12 -9.31
C ALA A 95 -0.14 -0.33 -9.10
N PHE A 96 0.79 -1.29 -9.17
CA PHE A 96 0.51 -2.74 -9.11
C PHE A 96 1.51 -3.43 -8.16
N PRO A 97 1.48 -3.07 -6.86
CA PRO A 97 2.48 -3.56 -5.91
C PRO A 97 2.36 -5.05 -5.57
N ASN A 98 1.21 -5.66 -5.84
CA ASN A 98 1.02 -7.11 -5.79
C ASN A 98 0.79 -7.63 -7.21
N SER A 99 1.52 -8.69 -7.60
CA SER A 99 1.45 -9.26 -8.95
C SER A 99 0.04 -9.75 -9.32
N SER A 100 -0.78 -10.11 -8.34
CA SER A 100 -2.18 -10.52 -8.52
C SER A 100 -3.10 -9.39 -9.00
N LEU A 101 -2.67 -8.13 -8.89
CA LEU A 101 -3.40 -6.95 -9.34
C LEU A 101 -2.90 -6.42 -10.69
N ASP A 102 -1.80 -6.97 -11.20
CA ASP A 102 -1.28 -6.58 -12.51
C ASP A 102 -2.22 -7.12 -13.60
N PRO A 103 -2.84 -6.26 -14.42
CA PRO A 103 -3.71 -6.69 -15.51
C PRO A 103 -2.98 -7.56 -16.55
N ALA A 104 -1.64 -7.56 -16.59
CA ALA A 104 -0.87 -8.48 -17.42
C ALA A 104 -0.83 -9.93 -16.89
N ASN A 105 -1.26 -10.17 -15.64
CA ASN A 105 -1.30 -11.49 -15.00
C ASN A 105 -2.72 -12.10 -14.93
N ILE A 106 -3.71 -11.49 -15.60
CA ILE A 106 -5.10 -11.95 -15.70
C ILE A 106 -5.35 -12.63 -17.06
#